data_AF-A0A533WVK6-F1
#
_entry.id   AF-A0A533WVK6-F1
#
_cell.length_a   1.000
_cell.length_b   1.000
_cell.length_c   1.000
_cell.angle_alpha   90.00
_cell.angle_beta   90.00
_cell.angle_gamma   90.00
#
_symmetry.space_group_name_H-M   'P 1'
#
loop_
_entity.id
_entity.type
_entity.pdbx_description
1 polymer ?
#
loop_
_entity_poly.entity_id
_entity_poly.type
_entity_poly.pdbx_seq_one_letter_code
_entity_poly.pdbx_strand_id
1 'polypeptide(L)'
;MRLSLFALAVALLSVGFIFAPALAAKYYADQTDFTETSVPTEKYSWRNSIEGCIYKEDGVKNSYYVWTKLAIQKWRQALREYTGNQEAWSFNVHYVRSEAALGSCDVKFYIYDTYKDFPEYPAQTGAYTYVDKSGPDARVYLAPIVLHGDGKTEINLPNYAFRNTAVHEVGHVLGLGHMQSQKNYLMSPQFDFWKEKDQLPITTLELDTLVEVYGNNGFD
;
A
#
# COMPACT_ATOMS: atom_id res chain seq x y z
N MET A 1 -8.16 49.42 -53.39
CA MET A 1 -7.84 48.24 -52.54
C MET A 1 -7.77 48.73 -51.10
N ARG A 2 -8.81 48.46 -50.31
CA ARG A 2 -8.94 48.93 -48.92
C ARG A 2 -8.08 48.03 -48.02
N LEU A 3 -6.98 48.56 -47.48
CA LEU A 3 -6.31 47.90 -46.35
C LEU A 3 -7.21 48.07 -45.12
N SER A 4 -7.89 46.98 -44.79
CA SER A 4 -8.81 46.83 -43.68
C SER A 4 -8.06 46.83 -42.36
N LEU A 5 -8.48 47.70 -41.44
CA LEU A 5 -8.04 47.92 -40.05
C LEU A 5 -8.14 46.70 -39.10
N PHE A 6 -8.15 45.47 -39.61
CA PHE A 6 -8.39 44.27 -38.81
C PHE A 6 -7.12 43.62 -38.22
N ALA A 7 -5.97 44.29 -38.30
CA ALA A 7 -4.70 43.76 -37.78
C ALA A 7 -4.39 44.18 -36.31
N LEU A 8 -5.31 44.87 -35.61
CA LEU A 8 -5.00 45.48 -34.31
C LEU A 8 -6.04 45.21 -33.19
N ALA A 9 -6.74 44.08 -33.23
CA ALA A 9 -7.72 43.72 -32.19
C ALA A 9 -7.78 42.24 -31.80
N VAL A 10 -6.73 41.46 -32.10
CA VAL A 10 -6.60 40.05 -31.61
C VAL A 10 -5.25 39.86 -30.90
N ALA A 11 -4.82 40.89 -30.17
CA ALA A 11 -3.56 40.86 -29.42
C ALA A 11 -3.74 40.83 -27.89
N LEU A 12 -4.95 40.81 -27.34
CA LEU A 12 -5.17 40.98 -25.89
C LEU A 12 -6.32 40.13 -25.31
N LEU A 13 -6.47 38.89 -25.77
CA LEU A 13 -7.27 37.87 -25.09
C LEU A 13 -6.42 36.64 -24.76
N SER A 14 -5.17 36.86 -24.33
CA SER A 14 -4.47 35.91 -23.48
C SER A 14 -5.08 36.00 -22.09
N VAL A 15 -6.26 35.40 -21.92
CA VAL A 15 -6.77 35.05 -20.59
C VAL A 15 -5.73 34.11 -20.01
N GLY A 16 -4.87 34.64 -19.15
CA GLY A 16 -4.04 33.86 -18.27
C GLY A 16 -4.98 33.07 -17.37
N PHE A 17 -5.31 31.85 -17.78
CA PHE A 17 -5.81 30.85 -16.86
C PHE A 17 -4.65 30.60 -15.89
N ILE A 18 -4.65 31.33 -14.78
CA ILE A 18 -3.93 30.95 -13.58
C ILE A 18 -4.66 29.70 -13.11
N PHE A 19 -4.31 28.54 -13.66
CA PHE A 19 -4.59 27.30 -12.98
C PHE A 19 -3.85 27.42 -11.65
N ALA A 20 -4.60 27.54 -10.56
CA ALA A 20 -4.04 27.23 -9.26
C ALA A 20 -3.33 25.88 -9.44
N PRO A 21 -2.03 25.76 -9.11
CA PRO A 21 -1.35 24.48 -9.25
C PRO A 21 -2.21 23.48 -8.52
N ALA A 22 -2.68 22.44 -9.23
CA ALA A 22 -3.42 21.38 -8.59
C ALA A 22 -2.53 20.91 -7.43
N LEU A 23 -2.99 21.12 -6.19
CA LEU A 23 -2.26 20.64 -5.03
C LEU A 23 -2.08 19.15 -5.27
N ALA A 24 -0.82 18.71 -5.39
CA ALA A 24 -0.52 17.31 -5.58
C ALA A 24 -1.24 16.53 -4.47
N ALA A 25 -1.91 15.44 -4.84
CA ALA A 25 -2.59 14.61 -3.86
C ALA A 25 -1.56 14.11 -2.84
N LYS A 26 -1.73 14.43 -1.55
CA LYS A 26 -0.89 13.94 -0.46
C LYS A 26 -1.24 12.47 -0.21
N TYR A 27 -0.27 11.57 -0.24
CA TYR A 27 -0.51 10.13 -0.05
C TYR A 27 -0.58 9.71 1.42
N TYR A 28 -0.37 10.66 2.34
CA TYR A 28 -0.45 10.48 3.77
C TYR A 28 -1.25 11.61 4.45
N ALA A 29 -1.71 11.34 5.66
CA ALA A 29 -2.36 12.32 6.53
C ALA A 29 -1.50 12.60 7.76
N ASP A 30 -1.74 13.72 8.43
CA ASP A 30 -1.13 13.95 9.73
C ASP A 30 -1.78 13.02 10.75
N GLN A 31 -1.00 12.48 11.70
CA GLN A 31 -1.58 11.76 12.82
C GLN A 31 -2.33 12.77 13.72
N THR A 32 -3.61 12.55 13.94
CA THR A 32 -4.47 13.49 14.70
C THR A 32 -4.92 12.99 16.08
N ASP A 33 -4.69 11.71 16.41
CA ASP A 33 -5.03 11.10 17.71
C ASP A 33 -3.75 10.63 18.45
N PHE A 34 -3.56 11.20 19.64
CA PHE A 34 -2.36 11.15 20.49
C PHE A 34 -2.22 9.92 21.40
N THR A 35 -3.07 8.91 21.26
CA THR A 35 -3.02 7.73 22.15
C THR A 35 -1.87 6.76 21.84
N GLU A 36 -1.51 6.57 20.57
CA GLU A 36 -0.30 5.84 20.17
C GLU A 36 0.75 6.82 19.64
N THR A 37 1.99 6.69 20.12
CA THR A 37 3.10 7.56 19.72
C THR A 37 4.22 6.81 19.00
N SER A 38 4.03 5.52 18.74
CA SER A 38 4.99 4.69 18.01
C SER A 38 4.28 3.47 17.44
N VAL A 39 4.68 3.03 16.24
CA VAL A 39 4.33 1.71 15.72
C VAL A 39 5.46 0.74 16.05
N PRO A 40 5.20 -0.48 16.55
CA PRO A 40 6.26 -1.47 16.68
C PRO A 40 6.96 -1.68 15.33
N THR A 41 8.27 -1.83 15.31
CA THR A 41 9.01 -2.07 14.07
C THR A 41 10.02 -3.19 14.15
N GLU A 42 10.22 -3.78 12.98
CA GLU A 42 11.26 -4.76 12.70
C GLU A 42 12.08 -4.24 11.51
N LYS A 43 13.40 -4.15 11.70
CA LYS A 43 14.31 -3.70 10.64
C LYS A 43 14.63 -4.84 9.69
N TYR A 44 14.35 -4.65 8.41
CA TYR A 44 14.81 -5.51 7.34
C TYR A 44 16.10 -4.98 6.71
N SER A 45 16.82 -5.85 6.02
CA SER A 45 17.96 -5.46 5.21
C SER A 45 17.58 -5.56 3.74
N TRP A 46 17.19 -4.43 3.17
CA TRP A 46 17.02 -4.29 1.73
C TRP A 46 18.36 -3.92 1.10
N ARG A 47 18.51 -4.18 -0.21
CA ARG A 47 19.63 -3.61 -0.97
C ARG A 47 19.34 -2.14 -1.26
N ASN A 48 19.80 -1.61 -2.39
CA ASN A 48 19.47 -0.25 -2.83
C ASN A 48 18.05 -0.13 -3.43
N SER A 49 17.33 -1.24 -3.53
CA SER A 49 15.93 -1.30 -3.93
C SER A 49 15.26 -2.54 -3.32
N ILE A 50 13.93 -2.50 -3.28
CA ILE A 50 13.06 -3.63 -2.94
C ILE A 50 12.46 -4.14 -4.25
N GLU A 51 12.75 -5.38 -4.61
CA GLU A 51 12.16 -6.04 -5.78
C GLU A 51 11.03 -6.98 -5.36
N GLY A 52 9.81 -6.64 -5.79
CA GLY A 52 8.58 -7.36 -5.49
C GLY A 52 8.03 -8.12 -6.69
N CYS A 53 7.46 -9.29 -6.44
CA CYS A 53 6.71 -10.06 -7.43
C CYS A 53 5.28 -10.27 -6.92
N ILE A 54 4.28 -10.08 -7.78
CA ILE A 54 2.88 -10.43 -7.48
C ILE A 54 2.46 -11.61 -8.35
N TYR A 55 2.15 -12.72 -7.70
CA TYR A 55 1.43 -13.84 -8.26
C TYR A 55 -0.06 -13.70 -7.92
N LYS A 56 -0.92 -14.06 -8.87
CA LYS A 56 -2.36 -14.12 -8.66
C LYS A 56 -2.87 -15.40 -9.32
N GLU A 57 -3.57 -16.21 -8.55
CA GLU A 57 -4.16 -17.45 -9.02
C GLU A 57 -5.14 -17.23 -10.17
N ASP A 58 -5.30 -18.26 -11.00
CA ASP A 58 -6.27 -18.27 -12.09
C ASP A 58 -7.69 -18.15 -11.54
N GLY A 59 -8.56 -17.44 -12.25
CA GLY A 59 -9.94 -17.18 -11.79
C GLY A 59 -10.08 -16.03 -10.78
N VAL A 60 -9.03 -15.65 -10.04
CA VAL A 60 -9.06 -14.47 -9.17
C VAL A 60 -9.15 -13.19 -10.00
N LYS A 61 -10.03 -12.26 -9.61
CA LYS A 61 -10.27 -10.99 -10.33
C LYS A 61 -9.00 -10.13 -10.42
N ASN A 62 -8.76 -9.54 -11.59
CA ASN A 62 -7.61 -8.66 -11.81
C ASN A 62 -7.61 -7.40 -10.92
N SER A 63 -8.76 -6.99 -10.39
CA SER A 63 -8.84 -5.87 -9.44
C SER A 63 -7.98 -6.06 -8.20
N TYR A 64 -7.84 -7.30 -7.71
CA TYR A 64 -7.03 -7.59 -6.52
C TYR A 64 -5.53 -7.43 -6.77
N TYR A 65 -5.05 -7.84 -7.95
CA TYR A 65 -3.68 -7.52 -8.40
C TYR A 65 -3.45 -6.00 -8.49
N VAL A 66 -4.40 -5.28 -9.10
CA VAL A 66 -4.31 -3.82 -9.24
C VAL A 66 -4.25 -3.14 -7.87
N TRP A 67 -5.10 -3.54 -6.92
CA TRP A 67 -5.09 -2.98 -5.56
C TRP A 67 -3.80 -3.25 -4.80
N THR A 68 -3.24 -4.45 -4.94
CA THR A 68 -1.94 -4.80 -4.34
C THR A 68 -0.83 -3.92 -4.91
N LYS A 69 -0.79 -3.73 -6.23
CA LYS A 69 0.17 -2.84 -6.88
C LYS A 69 0.00 -1.38 -6.46
N LEU A 70 -1.24 -0.90 -6.34
CA LEU A 70 -1.54 0.46 -5.89
C LEU A 70 -1.17 0.68 -4.42
N ALA A 71 -1.33 -0.32 -3.55
CA ALA A 71 -0.89 -0.26 -2.16
C ALA A 71 0.63 -0.02 -2.06
N ILE A 72 1.42 -0.77 -2.84
CA ILE A 72 2.89 -0.59 -2.91
C ILE A 72 3.24 0.81 -3.41
N GLN A 73 2.59 1.26 -4.50
CA GLN A 73 2.80 2.61 -5.03
C GLN A 73 2.45 3.69 -4.01
N LYS A 74 1.37 3.52 -3.26
CA LYS A 74 0.91 4.48 -2.25
C LYS A 74 1.93 4.62 -1.12
N TRP A 75 2.44 3.52 -0.57
CA TRP A 75 3.51 3.58 0.44
C TRP A 75 4.76 4.27 -0.09
N ARG A 76 5.21 3.88 -1.28
CA ARG A 76 6.36 4.52 -1.93
C ARG A 76 6.17 6.03 -2.08
N GLN A 77 5.01 6.48 -2.57
CA GLN A 77 4.77 7.92 -2.73
C GLN A 77 4.66 8.62 -1.38
N ALA A 78 3.97 8.04 -0.40
CA ALA A 78 3.87 8.60 0.94
C ALA A 78 5.25 8.84 1.56
N LEU A 79 6.16 7.87 1.49
CA LEU A 79 7.53 7.98 2.02
C LEU A 79 8.37 9.02 1.26
N ARG A 80 8.27 9.07 -0.07
CA ARG A 80 8.97 10.07 -0.91
C ARG A 80 8.50 11.49 -0.65
N GLU A 81 7.19 11.68 -0.51
CA GLU A 81 6.59 12.96 -0.16
C GLU A 81 6.97 13.38 1.26
N TYR A 82 6.97 12.43 2.20
CA TYR A 82 7.31 12.68 3.59
C TYR A 82 8.76 13.11 3.79
N THR A 83 9.68 12.39 3.16
CA THR A 83 11.13 12.65 3.24
C THR A 83 11.60 13.78 2.33
N GLY A 84 10.74 14.25 1.41
CA GLY A 84 11.12 15.19 0.37
C GLY A 84 12.10 14.61 -0.67
N ASN A 85 12.30 13.28 -0.71
CA ASN A 85 13.21 12.61 -1.64
C ASN A 85 12.45 11.73 -2.63
N GLN A 86 12.28 12.21 -3.86
CA GLN A 86 11.50 11.53 -4.91
C GLN A 86 12.22 10.31 -5.54
N GLU A 87 13.52 10.17 -5.32
CA GLU A 87 14.34 9.09 -5.86
C GLU A 87 14.52 7.93 -4.86
N ALA A 88 14.29 8.20 -3.57
CA ALA A 88 14.38 7.23 -2.48
C ALA A 88 13.26 6.17 -2.48
N TRP A 89 13.35 5.22 -1.54
CA TRP A 89 12.32 4.22 -1.27
C TRP A 89 11.92 3.45 -2.53
N SER A 90 12.92 3.04 -3.32
CA SER A 90 12.71 2.30 -4.56
C SER A 90 12.08 0.94 -4.27
N PHE A 91 10.77 0.84 -4.49
CA PHE A 91 10.02 -0.41 -4.43
C PHE A 91 9.39 -0.67 -5.80
N ASN A 92 9.96 -1.65 -6.50
CA ASN A 92 9.54 -2.09 -7.82
C ASN A 92 8.75 -3.37 -7.71
N VAL A 93 7.72 -3.51 -8.52
CA VAL A 93 6.83 -4.66 -8.47
C VAL A 93 6.34 -5.03 -9.86
N HIS A 94 6.41 -6.31 -10.18
CA HIS A 94 5.93 -6.86 -11.44
C HIS A 94 5.06 -8.11 -11.23
N TYR A 95 4.21 -8.37 -12.22
CA TYR A 95 3.37 -9.56 -12.24
C TYR A 95 4.17 -10.78 -12.68
N VAL A 96 3.93 -11.92 -12.04
CA VAL A 96 4.46 -13.22 -12.45
C VAL A 96 3.34 -14.22 -12.70
N ARG A 97 3.55 -15.12 -13.66
CA ARG A 97 2.52 -16.09 -14.11
C ARG A 97 2.47 -17.36 -13.27
N SER A 98 3.47 -17.62 -12.44
CA SER A 98 3.55 -18.82 -11.61
C SER A 98 4.22 -18.50 -10.28
N GLU A 99 3.86 -19.25 -9.23
CA GLU A 99 4.51 -19.11 -7.92
C GLU A 99 6.01 -19.38 -7.97
N ALA A 100 6.45 -20.32 -8.80
CA ALA A 100 7.88 -20.60 -8.98
C ALA A 100 8.68 -19.37 -9.41
N ALA A 101 8.06 -18.46 -10.17
CA ALA A 101 8.69 -17.21 -10.60
C ALA A 101 8.79 -16.15 -9.50
N LEU A 102 8.12 -16.33 -8.34
CA LEU A 102 8.31 -15.47 -7.17
C LEU A 102 9.70 -15.62 -6.55
N GLY A 103 10.38 -16.76 -6.80
CA GLY A 103 11.66 -17.10 -6.17
C GLY A 103 12.80 -16.09 -6.39
N SER A 104 12.68 -15.20 -7.39
CA SER A 104 13.69 -14.18 -7.71
C SER A 104 13.47 -12.82 -7.03
N CYS A 105 12.40 -12.65 -6.25
CA CYS A 105 12.04 -11.37 -5.62
C CYS A 105 12.29 -11.36 -4.10
N ASP A 106 12.61 -10.18 -3.57
CA ASP A 106 12.79 -9.91 -2.14
C ASP A 106 11.44 -9.98 -1.41
N VAL A 107 10.38 -9.49 -2.07
CA VAL A 107 9.01 -9.51 -1.56
C VAL A 107 8.09 -10.29 -2.49
N LYS A 108 7.33 -11.21 -1.94
CA LYS A 108 6.49 -12.14 -2.71
C LYS A 108 5.04 -11.98 -2.29
N PHE A 109 4.19 -11.51 -3.19
CA PHE A 109 2.76 -11.40 -2.96
C PHE A 109 2.05 -12.57 -3.64
N TYR A 110 1.33 -13.35 -2.86
CA TYR A 110 0.46 -14.44 -3.29
C TYR A 110 -0.98 -13.96 -3.18
N ILE A 111 -1.73 -13.95 -4.28
CA ILE A 111 -3.16 -13.66 -4.28
C ILE A 111 -3.91 -14.92 -4.68
N TYR A 112 -4.38 -15.67 -3.69
CA TYR A 112 -5.17 -16.88 -3.88
C TYR A 112 -6.66 -16.56 -3.93
N ASP A 113 -7.48 -17.51 -4.37
CA ASP A 113 -8.93 -17.37 -4.32
C ASP A 113 -9.50 -17.51 -2.89
N THR A 114 -8.79 -18.23 -2.01
CA THR A 114 -9.23 -18.53 -0.64
C THR A 114 -8.08 -18.49 0.38
N TYR A 115 -8.41 -18.11 1.61
CA TYR A 115 -7.48 -18.13 2.76
C TYR A 115 -7.02 -19.55 3.15
N LYS A 116 -7.69 -20.61 2.67
CA LYS A 116 -7.37 -22.00 3.02
C LYS A 116 -6.04 -22.48 2.44
N ASP A 117 -5.52 -21.80 1.43
CA ASP A 117 -4.22 -22.07 0.82
C ASP A 117 -3.09 -21.28 1.50
N PHE A 118 -3.38 -20.53 2.56
CA PHE A 118 -2.35 -19.88 3.35
C PHE A 118 -1.54 -20.93 4.13
N PRO A 119 -0.22 -20.74 4.29
CA PRO A 119 0.65 -21.71 4.95
C PRO A 119 0.23 -22.09 6.38
N GLU A 120 -0.40 -21.16 7.11
CA GLU A 120 -0.83 -21.38 8.50
C GLU A 120 -2.24 -21.97 8.63
N TYR A 121 -2.96 -22.23 7.54
CA TYR A 121 -4.25 -22.89 7.61
C TYR A 121 -4.08 -24.37 8.05
N PRO A 122 -4.93 -24.90 8.97
CA PRO A 122 -6.06 -24.26 9.66
C PRO A 122 -5.71 -23.71 11.05
N ALA A 123 -4.43 -23.60 11.41
CA ALA A 123 -4.01 -23.15 12.73
C ALA A 123 -4.34 -21.66 12.98
N GLN A 124 -4.41 -20.84 11.93
CA GLN A 124 -4.77 -19.42 12.02
C GLN A 124 -6.29 -19.22 12.16
N THR A 125 -6.71 -18.48 13.19
CA THR A 125 -8.08 -17.94 13.30
C THR A 125 -8.12 -16.52 12.74
N GLY A 126 -9.06 -16.20 11.85
CA GLY A 126 -9.22 -14.83 11.34
C GLY A 126 -8.28 -14.43 10.19
N ALA A 127 -8.00 -15.34 9.26
CA ALA A 127 -7.04 -15.14 8.17
C ALA A 127 -7.60 -14.24 7.06
N TYR A 128 -7.25 -12.95 7.09
CA TYR A 128 -7.43 -12.02 5.96
C TYR A 128 -6.23 -12.11 5.04
N THR A 129 -5.09 -12.20 5.70
CA THR A 129 -3.76 -12.08 5.17
C THR A 129 -2.79 -12.75 6.12
N TYR A 130 -1.61 -13.05 5.59
CA TYR A 130 -0.51 -13.58 6.37
C TYR A 130 0.79 -12.99 5.83
N VAL A 131 1.69 -12.61 6.73
CA VAL A 131 3.05 -12.22 6.36
C VAL A 131 4.03 -13.20 7.00
N ASP A 132 4.58 -14.10 6.18
CA ASP A 132 5.68 -14.99 6.60
C ASP A 132 7.00 -14.24 6.48
N LYS A 133 7.77 -14.27 7.56
CA LYS A 133 9.08 -13.63 7.70
C LYS A 133 10.18 -14.62 8.09
N SER A 134 9.93 -15.93 8.01
CA SER A 134 10.84 -16.98 8.46
C SER A 134 12.07 -17.22 7.56
N GLY A 135 12.47 -16.24 6.74
CA GLY A 135 13.51 -16.39 5.74
C GLY A 135 14.13 -15.07 5.25
N PRO A 136 14.96 -15.12 4.19
CA PRO A 136 15.58 -13.92 3.60
C PRO A 136 14.59 -13.04 2.82
N ASP A 137 13.35 -13.50 2.65
CA ASP A 137 12.29 -12.88 1.86
C ASP A 137 11.05 -12.59 2.71
N ALA A 138 10.32 -11.53 2.36
CA ALA A 138 9.00 -11.26 2.92
C ALA A 138 7.91 -11.85 2.03
N ARG A 139 7.01 -12.66 2.59
CA ARG A 139 5.92 -13.28 1.84
C ARG A 139 4.59 -12.77 2.35
N VAL A 140 3.76 -12.25 1.46
CA VAL A 140 2.43 -11.74 1.76
C VAL A 140 1.40 -12.62 1.07
N TYR A 141 0.48 -13.16 1.84
CA TYR A 141 -0.63 -13.96 1.35
C TYR A 141 -1.91 -13.14 1.47
N LEU A 142 -2.65 -13.02 0.36
CA LEU A 142 -3.89 -12.26 0.25
C LEU A 142 -4.96 -13.16 -0.36
N ALA A 143 -6.21 -13.00 0.07
CA ALA A 143 -7.35 -13.67 -0.54
C ALA A 143 -8.59 -12.76 -0.53
N PRO A 144 -9.48 -12.86 -1.54
CA PRO A 144 -10.76 -12.20 -1.51
C PRO A 144 -11.80 -12.93 -0.66
N ILE A 145 -11.62 -14.23 -0.42
CA ILE A 145 -12.43 -15.01 0.51
C ILE A 145 -11.58 -15.28 1.75
N VAL A 146 -12.06 -14.84 2.91
CA VAL A 146 -11.29 -14.82 4.16
C VAL A 146 -12.11 -15.36 5.32
N LEU A 147 -11.44 -15.84 6.36
CA LEU A 147 -12.09 -16.26 7.59
C LEU A 147 -12.24 -15.08 8.54
N HIS A 148 -13.44 -14.87 9.06
CA HIS A 148 -13.72 -13.87 10.07
C HIS A 148 -12.92 -14.12 11.36
N GLY A 149 -12.65 -13.07 12.12
CA GLY A 149 -11.96 -13.16 13.42
C GLY A 149 -12.65 -14.06 14.45
N ASP A 150 -13.91 -14.46 14.22
CA ASP A 150 -14.61 -15.47 15.03
C ASP A 150 -14.17 -16.92 14.73
N GLY A 151 -13.31 -17.13 13.73
CA GLY A 151 -12.80 -18.43 13.31
C GLY A 151 -13.84 -19.34 12.64
N LYS A 152 -15.03 -18.84 12.29
CA LYS A 152 -16.17 -19.64 11.81
C LYS A 152 -16.82 -19.08 10.55
N THR A 153 -16.87 -17.76 10.41
CA THR A 153 -17.63 -17.10 9.34
C THR A 153 -16.73 -16.82 8.14
N GLU A 154 -17.08 -17.33 6.96
CA GLU A 154 -16.38 -16.96 5.72
C GLU A 154 -16.96 -15.66 5.15
N ILE A 155 -16.07 -14.77 4.71
CA ILE A 155 -16.43 -13.45 4.20
C ILE A 155 -15.85 -13.28 2.80
N ASN A 156 -16.70 -12.85 1.87
CA ASN A 156 -16.29 -12.34 0.58
C ASN A 156 -15.93 -10.86 0.72
N LEU A 157 -14.65 -10.52 0.63
CA LEU A 157 -14.18 -9.16 0.75
C LEU A 157 -14.65 -8.31 -0.43
N PRO A 158 -15.36 -7.21 -0.17
CA PRO A 158 -15.58 -6.20 -1.20
C PRO A 158 -14.23 -5.58 -1.60
N ASN A 159 -14.15 -5.09 -2.84
CA ASN A 159 -12.90 -4.53 -3.39
C ASN A 159 -12.25 -3.45 -2.49
N TYR A 160 -13.06 -2.62 -1.81
CA TYR A 160 -12.54 -1.56 -0.93
C TYR A 160 -11.89 -2.13 0.34
N ALA A 161 -12.41 -3.24 0.88
CA ALA A 161 -11.85 -3.91 2.05
C ALA A 161 -10.53 -4.59 1.68
N PHE A 162 -10.50 -5.28 0.54
CA PHE A 162 -9.26 -5.85 0.00
C PHE A 162 -8.19 -4.77 -0.21
N ARG A 163 -8.56 -3.60 -0.74
CA ARG A 163 -7.64 -2.46 -0.86
C ARG A 163 -7.06 -2.05 0.49
N ASN A 164 -7.90 -1.92 1.53
CA ASN A 164 -7.44 -1.52 2.87
C ASN A 164 -6.46 -2.56 3.44
N THR A 165 -6.82 -3.84 3.31
CA THR A 165 -5.97 -4.98 3.65
C THR A 165 -4.63 -4.95 2.91
N ALA A 166 -4.62 -4.76 1.59
CA ALA A 166 -3.37 -4.70 0.83
C ALA A 166 -2.45 -3.56 1.28
N VAL A 167 -3.01 -2.41 1.69
CA VAL A 167 -2.22 -1.28 2.21
C VAL A 167 -1.63 -1.61 3.58
N HIS A 168 -2.40 -2.27 4.45
CA HIS A 168 -1.93 -2.77 5.75
C HIS A 168 -0.74 -3.73 5.59
N GLU A 169 -0.88 -4.76 4.73
CA GLU A 169 0.18 -5.76 4.55
C GLU A 169 1.47 -5.18 3.98
N VAL A 170 1.38 -4.19 3.09
CA VAL A 170 2.58 -3.51 2.60
C VAL A 170 3.28 -2.76 3.74
N GLY A 171 2.55 -2.26 4.74
CA GLY A 171 3.14 -1.73 5.97
C GLY A 171 3.96 -2.79 6.71
N HIS A 172 3.44 -4.01 6.84
CA HIS A 172 4.18 -5.14 7.41
C HIS A 172 5.42 -5.54 6.62
N VAL A 173 5.33 -5.51 5.29
CA VAL A 173 6.48 -5.71 4.39
C VAL A 173 7.57 -4.66 4.65
N LEU A 174 7.20 -3.42 4.94
CA LEU A 174 8.17 -2.36 5.21
C LEU A 174 8.74 -2.39 6.63
N GLY A 175 8.13 -3.15 7.53
CA GLY A 175 8.68 -3.40 8.88
C GLY A 175 7.77 -2.94 10.00
N LEU A 176 6.60 -2.38 9.68
CA LEU A 176 5.63 -1.99 10.69
C LEU A 176 4.99 -3.23 11.31
N GLY A 177 4.79 -3.22 12.62
CA GLY A 177 3.98 -4.16 13.36
C GLY A 177 2.55 -3.64 13.54
N HIS A 178 1.81 -4.31 14.41
CA HIS A 178 0.45 -3.93 14.74
C HIS A 178 0.38 -2.80 15.78
N MET A 179 -0.49 -1.82 15.54
CA MET A 179 -0.93 -0.80 16.49
C MET A 179 -2.06 -1.35 17.36
N GLN A 180 -1.82 -1.56 18.66
CA GLN A 180 -2.67 -2.43 19.48
C GLN A 180 -3.86 -1.75 20.15
N SER A 181 -3.79 -0.44 20.38
CA SER A 181 -4.70 0.26 21.29
C SER A 181 -5.96 0.82 20.63
N GLN A 182 -5.98 0.97 19.30
CA GLN A 182 -7.06 1.69 18.62
C GLN A 182 -7.62 0.96 17.38
N LYS A 183 -8.94 1.04 17.22
CA LYS A 183 -9.66 0.69 15.98
C LYS A 183 -9.51 1.84 14.99
N ASN A 184 -9.58 1.56 13.69
CA ASN A 184 -9.50 2.54 12.59
C ASN A 184 -8.10 3.13 12.32
N TYR A 185 -7.05 2.55 12.89
CA TYR A 185 -5.68 2.83 12.46
C TYR A 185 -5.30 1.89 11.33
N LEU A 186 -4.49 2.39 10.38
CA LEU A 186 -4.07 1.59 9.24
C LEU A 186 -3.41 0.29 9.68
N MET A 187 -2.51 0.34 10.67
CA MET A 187 -1.79 -0.82 11.18
C MET A 187 -2.50 -1.52 12.36
N SER A 188 -3.78 -1.25 12.61
CA SER A 188 -4.54 -1.94 13.66
C SER A 188 -4.76 -3.43 13.31
N PRO A 189 -4.54 -4.38 14.24
CA PRO A 189 -4.94 -5.78 14.04
C PRO A 189 -6.45 -5.95 14.20
N GLN A 190 -7.15 -4.91 14.67
CA GLN A 190 -8.57 -4.99 14.95
C GLN A 190 -9.39 -4.94 13.67
N PHE A 191 -10.40 -5.79 13.66
CA PHE A 191 -11.04 -6.32 12.48
C PHE A 191 -12.13 -5.40 11.88
N ASP A 192 -11.82 -4.15 11.57
CA ASP A 192 -12.84 -3.19 11.10
C ASP A 192 -12.57 -2.62 9.68
N PHE A 193 -11.55 -3.08 8.96
CA PHE A 193 -11.26 -2.64 7.57
C PHE A 193 -12.41 -2.86 6.58
N TRP A 194 -13.31 -3.82 6.87
CA TRP A 194 -14.47 -4.12 6.04
C TRP A 194 -15.68 -3.21 6.34
N LYS A 195 -15.71 -2.55 7.50
CA LYS A 195 -16.75 -1.57 7.85
C LYS A 195 -16.45 -0.20 7.29
N GLU A 196 -15.16 0.10 7.11
CA GLU A 196 -14.69 1.35 6.54
C GLU A 196 -14.61 1.27 5.00
N LYS A 197 -15.55 1.94 4.33
CA LYS A 197 -15.53 2.06 2.86
C LYS A 197 -14.40 2.93 2.37
N ASP A 198 -14.07 3.95 3.14
CA ASP A 198 -12.97 4.85 2.86
C ASP A 198 -11.65 4.15 3.16
N GLN A 199 -10.61 4.59 2.46
CA GLN A 199 -9.30 4.03 2.68
C GLN A 199 -8.70 4.66 3.94
N LEU A 200 -8.29 3.82 4.89
CA LEU A 200 -7.51 4.31 6.03
C LEU A 200 -6.20 4.95 5.51
N PRO A 201 -5.89 6.17 5.95
CA PRO A 201 -4.70 6.87 5.48
C PRO A 201 -3.43 6.22 6.07
N ILE A 202 -2.33 6.30 5.31
CA ILE A 202 -1.00 6.22 5.93
C ILE A 202 -0.84 7.53 6.70
N THR A 203 -0.41 7.49 7.96
CA THR A 203 -0.22 8.70 8.75
C THR A 203 1.26 9.03 8.89
N THR A 204 1.55 10.24 9.39
CA THR A 204 2.92 10.63 9.75
C THR A 204 3.56 9.66 10.74
N LEU A 205 2.77 9.00 11.61
CA LEU A 205 3.32 8.06 12.58
C LEU A 205 3.99 6.85 11.94
N GLU A 206 3.31 6.20 11.00
CA GLU A 206 3.89 5.06 10.29
C GLU A 206 5.13 5.48 9.50
N LEU A 207 5.11 6.67 8.90
CA LEU A 207 6.20 7.19 8.09
C LEU A 207 7.41 7.56 8.93
N ASP A 208 7.21 8.26 10.06
CA ASP A 208 8.25 8.57 11.04
C ASP A 208 8.95 7.30 11.51
N THR A 209 8.16 6.29 11.86
CA THR A 209 8.70 5.03 12.38
C THR A 209 9.54 4.31 11.32
N LEU A 210 9.13 4.31 10.05
CA LEU A 210 9.93 3.74 8.96
C LEU A 210 11.19 4.57 8.67
N VAL A 211 11.10 5.90 8.67
CA VAL A 211 12.26 6.78 8.44
C VAL A 211 13.28 6.67 9.58
N GLU A 212 12.84 6.47 10.83
CA GLU A 212 13.76 6.22 11.94
C GLU A 212 14.58 4.93 11.75
N VAL A 213 13.97 3.90 11.17
CA VAL A 213 14.60 2.59 10.98
C VAL A 213 15.52 2.54 9.75
N TYR A 214 15.09 3.16 8.64
CA TYR A 214 15.72 3.02 7.32
C TYR A 214 16.30 4.32 6.75
N GLY A 215 16.17 5.42 7.49
CA GLY A 215 16.59 6.74 7.05
C GLY A 215 15.76 7.32 5.91
N ASN A 216 16.17 8.50 5.44
CA ASN A 216 15.42 9.23 4.41
C ASN A 216 15.43 8.53 3.04
N ASN A 217 16.43 7.66 2.80
CA ASN A 217 16.56 6.93 1.55
C ASN A 217 15.83 5.58 1.55
N GLY A 218 15.48 5.06 2.72
CA GLY A 218 14.85 3.75 2.91
C GLY A 218 15.82 2.57 2.95
N PHE A 219 17.13 2.82 2.92
CA PHE A 219 18.17 1.80 2.74
C PHE A 219 19.41 2.02 3.62
N ASP A 220 19.28 2.82 4.70
CA ASP A 220 20.39 3.13 5.62
C ASP A 220 20.63 2.03 6.68
#